data_AF-A0A6P1A0N2-F1
#
_entry.id   AF-A0A6P1A0N2-F1
#
_cell.length_a   1.000
_cell.length_b   1.000
_cell.length_c   1.000
_cell.angle_alpha   90.00
_cell.angle_beta   90.00
_cell.angle_gamma   90.00
#
_symmetry.space_group_name_H-M   'P 1'
#
loop_
_entity.id
_entity.type
_entity.pdbx_description
1 polymer ?
#
loop_
_entity_poly.entity_id
_entity_poly.type
_entity_poly.pdbx_seq_one_letter_code
_entity_poly.pdbx_strand_id
1 'polypeptide(L)'
;MALENQFLYALKELMDTEPELFKDSERTEIEGLITSFRNDTKKLADAITRWCASHSDINNALMALMARKPSHERPAGGKLPTPETKAEHEKNLIEELSNATRQSTPLETEKPKNPKG
;
A
#
# COMPACT_ATOMS: atom_id res chain seq x y z
N MET A 1 -2.58 12.99 10.83
CA MET A 1 -2.83 11.90 9.86
C MET A 1 -3.64 10.82 10.59
N ALA A 2 -4.63 10.21 9.95
CA ALA A 2 -5.41 9.13 10.56
C ALA A 2 -4.59 7.84 10.66
N LEU A 3 -4.90 6.95 11.61
CA LEU A 3 -4.15 5.70 11.83
C LEU A 3 -4.23 4.79 10.59
N GLU A 4 -5.38 4.79 9.94
CA GLU A 4 -5.65 4.06 8.70
C GLU A 4 -4.72 4.52 7.57
N ASN A 5 -4.49 5.83 7.45
CA ASN A 5 -3.59 6.37 6.43
C ASN A 5 -2.13 6.03 6.73
N GLN A 6 -1.74 6.01 8.01
CA GLN A 6 -0.40 5.59 8.42
C GLN A 6 -0.16 4.11 8.10
N PHE A 7 -1.15 3.27 8.36
CA PHE A 7 -1.10 1.84 8.04
C PHE A 7 -0.94 1.60 6.53
N LEU A 8 -1.77 2.24 5.70
CA LEU A 8 -1.70 2.09 4.24
C LEU A 8 -0.39 2.64 3.66
N TYR A 9 0.13 3.74 4.23
CA TYR A 9 1.43 4.27 3.83
C TYR A 9 2.58 3.32 4.20
N ALA A 10 2.56 2.76 5.40
CA ALA A 10 3.54 1.78 5.84
C ALA A 10 3.50 0.50 4.98
N LEU A 11 2.31 0.07 4.56
CA LEU A 11 2.15 -1.06 3.65
C LEU A 11 2.74 -0.76 2.27
N LYS A 12 2.45 0.42 1.71
CA LYS A 12 3.03 0.85 0.43
C LYS A 12 4.55 0.83 0.50
N GLU A 13 5.11 1.42 1.56
CA GLU A 13 6.56 1.44 1.76
C GLU A 13 7.15 0.04 1.88
N LEU A 14 6.48 -0.85 2.61
CA LEU A 14 6.91 -2.24 2.70
C LEU A 14 6.94 -2.94 1.34
N MET A 15 5.95 -2.69 0.47
CA MET A 15 5.96 -3.20 -0.90
C MET A 15 7.09 -2.61 -1.74
N ASP A 16 7.41 -1.33 -1.57
CA ASP A 16 8.49 -0.65 -2.28
C ASP A 16 9.88 -1.11 -1.80
N THR A 17 10.07 -1.34 -0.50
CA THR A 17 11.39 -1.65 0.09
C THR A 17 11.68 -3.14 0.18
N GLU A 18 10.66 -3.96 0.44
CA GLU A 18 10.80 -5.40 0.64
C GLU A 18 9.78 -6.16 -0.24
N PRO A 19 9.80 -5.95 -1.58
CA PRO A 19 8.83 -6.59 -2.48
C PRO A 19 8.90 -8.11 -2.41
N GLU A 20 10.07 -8.68 -2.08
CA GLU A 20 10.29 -10.13 -1.94
C GLU A 20 9.48 -10.79 -0.81
N LEU A 21 8.97 -10.01 0.16
CA LEU A 21 8.07 -10.51 1.19
C LEU A 21 6.68 -10.86 0.65
N PHE A 22 6.33 -10.34 -0.53
CA PHE A 22 5.02 -10.52 -1.14
C PHE A 22 5.11 -11.48 -2.31
N LYS A 23 4.40 -12.61 -2.20
CA LYS A 23 4.17 -13.53 -3.32
C LYS A 23 3.17 -12.93 -4.30
N ASP A 24 3.20 -13.37 -5.54
CA ASP A 24 2.26 -12.88 -6.57
C ASP A 24 0.79 -13.13 -6.20
N SER A 25 0.48 -14.23 -5.51
CA SER A 25 -0.85 -14.50 -4.98
C SER A 25 -1.29 -13.48 -3.93
N GLU A 26 -0.38 -13.12 -3.01
CA GLU A 26 -0.62 -12.16 -1.94
C GLU A 26 -0.81 -10.75 -2.53
N ARG A 27 -0.03 -10.38 -3.55
CA ARG A 27 -0.21 -9.12 -4.28
C ARG A 27 -1.57 -9.05 -4.98
N THR A 28 -1.97 -10.14 -5.64
CA THR A 28 -3.28 -10.22 -6.31
C THR A 28 -4.42 -10.06 -5.30
N GLU A 29 -4.30 -10.68 -4.13
CA GLU A 29 -5.28 -10.54 -3.04
C GLU A 29 -5.35 -9.09 -2.54
N ILE A 30 -4.21 -8.44 -2.32
CA ILE A 30 -4.17 -7.03 -1.91
C ILE A 30 -4.75 -6.11 -3.00
N GLU A 31 -4.45 -6.33 -4.28
CA GLU A 31 -5.05 -5.57 -5.38
C GLU A 31 -6.58 -5.74 -5.41
N GLY A 32 -7.07 -6.95 -5.14
CA GLY A 32 -8.49 -7.25 -5.00
C GLY A 32 -9.15 -6.45 -3.86
N LEU A 33 -8.48 -6.36 -2.71
CA LEU A 33 -8.95 -5.54 -1.58
C LEU A 33 -8.96 -4.05 -1.90
N ILE A 34 -7.89 -3.53 -2.53
CA ILE A 34 -7.79 -2.13 -2.97
C ILE A 34 -8.93 -1.78 -3.92
N THR A 35 -9.18 -2.64 -4.91
CA THR A 35 -10.26 -2.47 -5.88
C THR A 35 -11.63 -2.47 -5.21
N SER A 36 -11.85 -3.37 -4.24
CA SER A 36 -13.12 -3.51 -3.52
C SER A 36 -13.45 -2.33 -2.61
N PHE A 37 -12.43 -1.67 -2.05
CA PHE A 37 -12.58 -0.59 -1.07
C PHE A 37 -11.97 0.75 -1.52
N ARG A 38 -11.83 0.97 -2.83
CA ARG A 38 -11.17 2.17 -3.41
C ARG A 38 -11.72 3.52 -2.91
N ASN A 39 -12.96 3.56 -2.44
CA ASN A 39 -13.62 4.78 -1.97
C ASN A 39 -13.77 4.86 -0.44
N ASP A 40 -13.25 3.88 0.30
CA ASP A 40 -13.42 3.80 1.76
C ASP A 40 -12.11 3.37 2.42
N THR A 41 -11.24 4.35 2.67
CA THR A 41 -9.91 4.19 3.26
C THR A 41 -9.95 3.41 4.56
N LYS A 42 -10.99 3.61 5.38
CA LYS A 42 -11.14 2.92 6.66
C LYS A 42 -11.45 1.44 6.44
N LYS A 43 -12.42 1.12 5.58
CA LYS A 43 -12.72 -0.28 5.25
C LYS A 43 -11.56 -0.97 4.56
N LEU A 44 -10.80 -0.26 3.73
CA LEU A 44 -9.60 -0.77 3.09
C LEU A 44 -8.53 -1.15 4.14
N ALA A 45 -8.22 -0.23 5.05
CA ALA A 45 -7.26 -0.47 6.13
C ALA A 45 -7.71 -1.63 7.03
N ASP A 46 -9.00 -1.68 7.41
CA ASP A 46 -9.56 -2.78 8.20
C ASP A 46 -9.46 -4.13 7.46
N ALA A 47 -9.78 -4.15 6.16
CA ALA A 47 -9.73 -5.36 5.35
C ALA A 47 -8.30 -5.89 5.21
N ILE A 48 -7.34 -5.00 4.93
CA ILE A 48 -5.93 -5.38 4.84
C ILE A 48 -5.38 -5.79 6.21
N THR A 49 -5.77 -5.11 7.29
CA THR A 49 -5.36 -5.52 8.66
C THR A 49 -5.81 -6.95 8.96
N ARG A 50 -7.05 -7.29 8.62
CA ARG A 50 -7.57 -8.66 8.78
C ARG A 50 -6.83 -9.67 7.90
N TRP A 51 -6.48 -9.27 6.68
CA TRP A 51 -5.69 -10.09 5.77
C TRP A 51 -4.27 -10.33 6.29
N CYS A 52 -3.61 -9.31 6.83
CA CYS A 52 -2.30 -9.39 7.46
C CYS A 52 -2.29 -10.35 8.67
N ALA A 53 -3.41 -10.50 9.39
CA ALA A 53 -3.50 -11.46 10.50
C ALA A 53 -3.23 -12.92 10.05
N SER A 54 -3.51 -13.25 8.79
CA SER A 54 -3.20 -14.55 8.18
C SER A 54 -1.79 -14.61 7.55
N HIS A 55 -1.10 -13.49 7.44
CA HIS A 55 0.22 -13.34 6.80
C HIS A 55 1.21 -12.78 7.81
N SER A 56 1.61 -13.63 8.77
CA SER A 56 2.37 -13.22 9.95
C SER A 56 3.69 -12.52 9.63
N ASP A 57 4.41 -12.94 8.58
CA ASP A 57 5.69 -12.32 8.18
C ASP A 57 5.49 -10.88 7.71
N ILE A 58 4.49 -10.67 6.85
CA ILE A 58 4.11 -9.34 6.34
C ILE A 58 3.61 -8.46 7.49
N ASN A 59 2.76 -9.01 8.37
CA ASN A 59 2.27 -8.28 9.53
C ASN A 59 3.40 -7.87 10.48
N ASN A 60 4.35 -8.75 10.75
CA ASN A 60 5.49 -8.44 11.61
C ASN A 60 6.38 -7.36 11.00
N ALA A 61 6.70 -7.47 9.70
CA ALA A 61 7.48 -6.47 9.00
C ALA A 61 6.77 -5.10 8.99
N LEU A 62 5.46 -5.10 8.74
CA LEU A 62 4.62 -3.90 8.77
C LEU A 62 4.59 -3.23 10.16
N MET A 63 4.38 -4.01 11.22
CA MET A 63 4.38 -3.50 12.59
C MET A 63 5.76 -2.95 12.99
N ALA A 64 6.84 -3.62 12.57
CA ALA A 64 8.21 -3.14 12.79
C ALA A 64 8.46 -1.81 12.06
N LEU A 65 7.97 -1.67 10.83
CA LEU A 65 8.09 -0.44 10.04
C LEU A 65 7.29 0.71 10.67
N MET A 66 6.06 0.45 11.14
CA MET A 66 5.26 1.43 11.88
C MET A 66 5.89 1.83 13.22
N ALA A 67 6.51 0.89 13.94
CA ALA A 67 7.20 1.18 15.20
C ALA A 67 8.50 1.97 14.99
N ARG A 68 9.17 1.78 13.85
CA ARG A 68 10.42 2.46 13.47
C ARG A 68 10.24 3.88 13.01
N LYS A 69 9.07 4.25 12.50
CA LYS A 69 8.78 5.64 12.12
C LYS A 69 8.28 6.39 13.36
N PRO A 70 9.15 7.15 14.07
CA PRO A 70 8.62 8.19 14.94
C PRO A 70 7.82 9.11 14.03
N SER A 71 6.62 9.48 14.47
CA SER A 71 5.73 10.38 13.77
C SER A 71 6.42 11.73 13.50
N HIS A 72 7.15 11.84 12.39
CA HIS A 72 7.61 13.08 11.78
C HIS A 72 6.99 13.04 10.38
N GLU A 73 6.18 14.00 9.96
CA GLU A 73 6.32 15.44 10.18
C GLU A 73 4.97 16.08 10.53
N ARG A 74 4.91 16.86 11.62
CA ARG A 74 4.00 18.01 11.62
C ARG A 74 4.66 19.05 10.72
N PRO A 75 4.06 19.47 9.59
CA PRO A 75 4.53 20.68 8.95
C PRO A 75 4.36 21.81 9.97
N ALA A 76 5.48 22.45 10.30
CA ALA A 76 5.46 23.70 11.04
C ALA A 76 4.66 24.73 10.23
N GLY A 77 3.44 25.05 10.67
CA GLY A 77 2.66 26.19 10.16
C GLY A 77 1.58 25.92 9.10
N GLY A 78 1.21 24.67 8.79
CA GLY A 78 0.15 24.39 7.81
C GLY A 78 -1.26 24.47 8.39
N LYS A 79 -2.18 25.21 7.75
CA LYS A 79 -3.63 25.17 8.02
C LYS A 79 -4.10 23.73 8.24
N LEU A 80 -4.98 23.52 9.20
CA LEU A 80 -5.72 22.26 9.36
C LEU A 80 -6.25 21.82 7.99
N PRO A 81 -5.98 20.57 7.54
CA PRO A 81 -6.44 20.11 6.24
C PRO A 81 -7.97 20.22 6.18
N THR A 82 -8.47 20.89 5.14
CA THR A 82 -9.91 20.92 4.87
C THR A 82 -10.38 19.51 4.48
N PRO A 83 -11.68 19.20 4.64
CA PRO A 83 -12.23 17.89 4.25
C PRO A 83 -11.92 17.50 2.79
N GLU A 84 -11.89 18.49 1.88
CA GLU A 84 -11.53 18.28 0.46
C GLU A 84 -10.07 17.85 0.29
N THR A 85 -9.12 18.54 0.94
CA THR A 85 -7.69 18.15 0.89
C THR A 85 -7.46 16.78 1.52
N LYS A 86 -8.26 16.40 2.52
CA LYS A 86 -8.20 15.07 3.11
C LYS A 86 -8.68 13.99 2.14
N ALA A 87 -9.81 14.20 1.47
CA ALA A 87 -10.36 13.23 0.52
C ALA A 87 -9.46 13.05 -0.71
N GLU A 88 -8.86 14.13 -1.20
CA GLU A 88 -7.89 14.06 -2.30
C GLU A 88 -6.62 13.29 -1.90
N HIS A 89 -6.08 13.58 -0.71
CA HIS A 89 -4.93 12.85 -0.18
C HIS A 89 -5.21 11.35 -0.01
N GLU A 90 -6.40 10.97 0.44
CA GLU A 90 -6.77 9.56 0.58
C GLU A 90 -6.90 8.86 -0.77
N LYS A 91 -7.49 9.52 -1.78
CA LYS A 91 -7.52 8.98 -3.14
C LYS A 91 -6.13 8.76 -3.71
N ASN A 92 -5.25 9.76 -3.57
CA ASN A 92 -3.87 9.66 -4.05
C ASN A 92 -3.14 8.48 -3.39
N LEU A 93 -3.28 8.31 -2.07
CA LEU A 93 -2.66 7.19 -1.35
C LEU A 93 -3.15 5.82 -1.87
N ILE A 94 -4.44 5.69 -2.15
CA ILE A 94 -5.02 4.44 -2.66
C ILE A 94 -4.49 4.14 -4.07
N GLU A 95 -4.34 5.16 -4.92
CA GLU A 95 -3.74 4.99 -6.25
C GLU A 95 -2.25 4.65 -6.19
N GLU A 96 -1.50 5.31 -5.31
CA GLU A 96 -0.08 5.01 -5.09
C GLU A 96 0.13 3.59 -4.56
N LEU A 97 -0.73 3.13 -3.64
CA LEU A 97 -0.71 1.75 -3.15
C LEU A 97 -1.03 0.76 -4.27
N SER A 98 -2.05 1.03 -5.09
CA SER A 98 -2.38 0.19 -6.25
C SER A 98 -1.21 0.09 -7.23
N ASN A 99 -0.48 1.18 -7.44
CA ASN A 99 0.69 1.21 -8.31
C ASN A 99 1.85 0.40 -7.71
N ALA A 100 2.12 0.52 -6.41
CA ALA A 100 3.16 -0.25 -5.72
C ALA A 100 2.89 -1.77 -5.82
N THR A 101 1.64 -2.20 -5.64
CA THR A 101 1.24 -3.61 -5.81
C THR A 101 1.55 -4.12 -7.22
N ARG A 102 1.29 -3.31 -8.26
CA ARG A 102 1.53 -3.68 -9.67
C ARG A 102 3.00 -3.69 -10.06
N GLN A 103 3.78 -2.74 -9.54
CA GLN A 103 5.22 -2.61 -9.85
C GLN A 103 6.05 -3.68 -9.13
N SER A 104 5.57 -4.17 -7.99
CA SER A 104 6.25 -5.22 -7.24
C SER A 104 6.19 -6.58 -7.95
N THR A 105 5.16 -6.82 -8.78
CA THR A 105 5.05 -8.01 -9.64
C THR A 105 6.26 -8.08 -10.58
N PRO A 106 6.99 -9.21 -10.67
CA PRO A 106 8.01 -9.33 -11.69
C PRO A 106 7.31 -9.13 -13.02
N LEU A 107 7.76 -8.14 -13.79
CA LEU A 107 7.31 -7.92 -15.16
C LEU A 107 7.39 -9.29 -15.83
N GLU A 108 6.24 -9.89 -16.18
CA GLU A 108 6.23 -11.10 -17.02
C GLU A 108 7.10 -10.75 -18.22
N THR A 109 8.32 -11.30 -18.22
CA THR A 109 9.35 -11.06 -19.22
C THR A 109 8.67 -11.10 -20.57
N GLU A 110 8.72 -9.96 -21.27
CA GLU A 110 8.30 -9.88 -22.67
C GLU A 110 8.86 -11.09 -23.39
N LYS A 111 7.96 -12.01 -23.75
CA LYS A 111 8.29 -13.20 -24.52
C LYS A 111 9.02 -12.69 -25.77
N PRO A 112 10.32 -12.97 -25.98
CA PRO A 112 11.01 -12.45 -27.14
C PRO A 112 10.32 -13.04 -28.36
N LYS A 113 9.62 -12.19 -29.12
CA LYS A 113 9.12 -12.55 -30.45
C LYS A 113 10.34 -12.71 -31.33
N ASN A 114 10.83 -13.95 -31.40
CA ASN A 114 11.93 -14.33 -32.28
C ASN A 114 11.54 -13.94 -33.72
N PRO A 115 12.33 -13.14 -34.44
CA PRO A 115 12.12 -12.91 -35.86
C PRO A 115 12.71 -14.12 -36.59
N LYS A 116 11.94 -14.76 -37.46
CA LYS A 116 12.51 -15.71 -38.41
C LYS A 116 11.89 -15.48 -39.79
N GLY A 117 12.58 -14.64 -40.55
CA GLY A 117 12.61 -14.71 -42.01
C GLY A 117 13.63 -15.74 -42.48
#